data_AF-A0A520KT76-F1
#
_entry.id   AF-A0A520KT76-F1
#
_cell.length_a   1.000
_cell.length_b   1.000
_cell.length_c   1.000
_cell.angle_alpha   90.00
_cell.angle_beta   90.00
_cell.angle_gamma   90.00
#
_symmetry.space_group_name_H-M   'P 1'
#
loop_
_entity.id
_entity.type
_entity.pdbx_description
1 polymer ?
#
loop_
_entity_poly.entity_id
_entity_poly.type
_entity_poly.pdbx_seq_one_letter_code
_entity_poly.pdbx_strand_id
1 'polypeptide(L)'
;MERKIWDFEGFTICRILGLTFDRIEMNTIFKELKVDGYQFLTESDMHSALVRACAERNFVSEYIDKRLRGRFERYKKRLEGLDQEDICLLIEGGDKFKDVPLAALIWFAARSQKEEYSMLFIKKNIEL
;
A
#
# COMPACT_ATOMS: atom_id res chain seq x y z
N MET A 1 5.41 -15.20 -8.88
CA MET A 1 5.25 -15.12 -7.41
C MET A 1 4.70 -13.73 -7.10
N GLU A 2 3.69 -13.60 -6.24
CA GLU A 2 3.09 -12.29 -5.95
C GLU A 2 3.94 -11.54 -4.91
N ARG A 3 4.50 -10.38 -5.29
CA ARG A 3 5.35 -9.55 -4.40
C ARG A 3 4.62 -9.19 -3.11
N LYS A 4 5.35 -8.98 -2.03
CA LYS A 4 4.83 -8.64 -0.70
C LYS A 4 5.17 -7.19 -0.37
N ILE A 5 4.55 -6.64 0.68
CA ILE A 5 4.76 -5.22 1.02
C ILE A 5 6.23 -4.86 1.27
N TRP A 6 7.02 -5.78 1.81
CA TRP A 6 8.47 -5.62 2.03
C TRP A 6 9.32 -5.76 0.76
N ASP A 7 8.71 -6.14 -0.36
CA ASP A 7 9.38 -6.13 -1.66
C ASP A 7 9.15 -4.79 -2.39
N PHE A 8 8.33 -3.87 -1.84
CA PHE A 8 7.97 -2.61 -2.49
C PHE A 8 8.97 -1.49 -2.18
N GLU A 9 9.05 -0.52 -3.10
CA GLU A 9 9.75 0.73 -2.88
C GLU A 9 9.12 1.52 -1.72
N GLY A 10 9.95 2.20 -0.92
CA GLY A 10 9.48 2.96 0.25
C GLY A 10 8.41 4.01 -0.07
N PHE A 11 8.48 4.64 -1.25
CA PHE A 11 7.44 5.56 -1.72
C PHE A 11 6.09 4.86 -1.96
N THR A 12 6.11 3.66 -2.53
CA THR A 12 4.90 2.84 -2.76
C THR A 12 4.28 2.43 -1.43
N ILE A 13 5.11 2.01 -0.47
CA ILE A 13 4.67 1.69 0.89
C ILE A 13 4.02 2.92 1.54
N CYS A 14 4.71 4.06 1.55
CA CYS A 14 4.21 5.33 2.06
C CYS A 14 2.83 5.68 1.47
N ARG A 15 2.70 5.63 0.14
CA ARG A 15 1.45 5.99 -0.53
C ARG A 15 0.31 5.03 -0.20
N ILE A 16 0.56 3.72 -0.19
CA ILE A 16 -0.45 2.72 0.18
C ILE A 16 -0.90 2.95 1.62
N LEU A 17 0.03 3.05 2.58
CA LEU A 17 -0.32 3.21 3.98
C LEU A 17 -1.06 4.53 4.24
N GLY A 18 -0.60 5.64 3.65
CA GLY A 18 -1.17 6.97 3.86
C GLY A 18 -2.56 7.15 3.22
N LEU A 19 -2.85 6.43 2.14
CA LEU A 19 -4.18 6.41 1.55
C LEU A 19 -5.12 5.38 2.21
N THR A 20 -4.58 4.46 3.01
CA THR A 20 -5.35 3.35 3.56
C THR A 20 -5.74 3.55 5.01
N PHE A 21 -4.82 4.00 5.84
CA PHE A 21 -5.00 4.07 7.28
C PHE A 21 -5.10 5.52 7.73
N ASP A 22 -6.20 5.86 8.39
CA ASP A 22 -6.32 7.12 9.12
C ASP A 22 -5.72 6.99 10.53
N ARG A 23 -5.75 8.08 11.30
CA ARG A 23 -5.27 8.12 12.68
C ARG A 23 -5.94 7.08 13.60
N ILE A 24 -7.24 6.82 13.45
CA ILE A 24 -7.98 5.87 14.30
C ILE A 24 -7.49 4.45 13.99
N GLU A 25 -7.33 4.13 12.72
CA GLU A 25 -6.82 2.84 12.28
C GLU A 25 -5.37 2.63 12.66
N MET A 26 -4.51 3.65 12.55
CA MET A 26 -3.12 3.59 13.01
C MET A 26 -3.04 3.33 14.51
N ASN A 27 -3.82 4.03 15.34
CA ASN A 27 -3.89 3.76 16.77
C ASN A 27 -4.29 2.31 17.07
N THR A 28 -5.24 1.77 16.30
CA THR A 28 -5.68 0.37 16.44
C THR A 28 -4.55 -0.59 16.10
N ILE A 29 -3.83 -0.35 15.00
CA ILE A 29 -2.68 -1.14 14.58
C ILE A 29 -1.58 -1.13 15.64
N PHE A 30 -1.21 0.04 16.17
CA PHE A 30 -0.15 0.15 17.18
C PHE A 30 -0.54 -0.54 18.49
N LYS A 31 -1.82 -0.44 18.88
CA LYS A 31 -2.37 -1.19 20.01
C LYS A 31 -2.30 -2.69 19.80
N GLU A 32 -2.70 -3.19 18.63
CA GLU A 32 -2.65 -4.63 18.29
C GLU A 32 -1.21 -5.16 18.25
N LEU A 33 -0.26 -4.32 17.79
CA LEU A 33 1.17 -4.60 17.78
C LEU A 33 1.84 -4.43 19.16
N LYS A 34 1.10 -4.01 20.18
CA LYS A 34 1.59 -3.77 21.55
C LYS A 34 2.79 -2.81 21.60
N VAL A 35 2.74 -1.75 20.79
CA VAL A 35 3.77 -0.70 20.82
C VAL A 35 3.54 0.19 22.03
N ASP A 36 4.46 0.18 22.99
CA ASP A 36 4.34 1.02 24.19
C ASP A 36 4.43 2.52 23.86
N GLY A 37 3.66 3.33 24.58
CA GLY A 37 3.67 4.79 24.42
C GLY A 37 3.05 5.32 23.12
N TYR A 38 2.42 4.47 22.31
CA TYR A 38 1.87 4.86 21.01
C TYR A 38 0.84 6.01 21.10
N GLN A 39 0.14 6.14 22.23
CA GLN A 39 -0.82 7.22 22.47
C GLN A 39 -0.20 8.63 22.44
N PHE A 40 1.12 8.73 22.61
CA PHE A 40 1.87 9.98 22.56
C PHE A 40 2.43 10.29 21.16
N LEU A 41 2.32 9.35 20.21
CA LEU A 41 2.79 9.53 18.85
C LEU A 41 1.82 10.37 18.03
N THR A 42 2.36 11.22 17.16
CA THR A 42 1.57 11.87 16.13
C THR A 42 1.18 10.87 15.03
N GLU A 43 0.22 11.24 14.19
CA GLU A 43 -0.11 10.44 13.01
C GLU A 43 1.09 10.30 12.05
N SER A 44 1.87 11.37 11.90
CA SER A 44 3.09 11.35 11.08
C SER A 44 4.16 10.41 11.66
N ASP A 45 4.31 10.37 12.98
CA ASP A 45 5.23 9.45 13.65
C ASP A 45 4.82 8.00 13.44
N MET A 46 3.53 7.70 13.66
CA MET A 46 2.98 6.35 13.44
C MET A 46 3.12 5.91 11.98
N HIS A 47 2.80 6.80 11.05
CA HIS A 47 2.95 6.55 9.62
C HIS A 47 4.40 6.24 9.26
N SER A 48 5.33 7.11 9.66
CA SER A 48 6.76 6.96 9.38
C SER A 48 7.33 5.66 9.96
N ALA A 49 6.91 5.30 11.17
CA ALA A 49 7.30 4.05 11.80
C ALA A 49 6.80 2.82 11.03
N LEU A 50 5.54 2.83 10.57
CA LEU A 50 5.02 1.73 9.74
C LEU A 50 5.72 1.64 8.39
N VAL A 51 6.00 2.76 7.73
CA VAL A 51 6.75 2.77 6.45
C VAL A 51 8.11 2.10 6.62
N ARG A 52 8.86 2.50 7.65
CA ARG A 52 10.18 1.90 7.95
C ARG A 52 10.07 0.42 8.27
N ALA A 53 9.12 0.02 9.12
CA ALA A 53 8.93 -1.37 9.47
C ALA A 53 8.49 -2.22 8.26
N CYS A 54 7.71 -1.66 7.34
CA CYS A 54 7.25 -2.36 6.14
C CYS A 54 8.32 -2.48 5.06
N ALA A 55 9.43 -1.74 5.12
CA ALA A 55 10.52 -1.78 4.14
C ALA A 55 11.39 -3.04 4.24
N GLU A 56 11.22 -3.85 5.30
CA GLU A 56 11.95 -5.09 5.51
C GLU A 56 10.99 -6.21 5.90
N ARG A 57 11.39 -7.46 5.68
CA ARG A 57 10.60 -8.61 6.10
C ARG A 57 10.73 -8.82 7.61
N ASN A 58 9.62 -8.63 8.33
CA ASN A 58 9.52 -8.83 9.78
C ASN A 58 8.05 -9.05 10.17
N PHE A 59 7.80 -9.24 11.47
CA PHE A 59 6.46 -9.48 11.99
C PHE A 59 5.46 -8.35 11.67
N VAL A 60 5.90 -7.08 11.72
CA VAL A 60 5.05 -5.92 11.44
C VAL A 60 4.68 -5.88 9.96
N SER A 61 5.65 -6.10 9.06
CA SER A 61 5.38 -6.10 7.62
C SER A 61 4.50 -7.27 7.17
N GLU A 62 4.65 -8.45 7.79
CA GLU A 62 3.76 -9.60 7.60
C GLU A 62 2.33 -9.31 8.10
N TYR A 63 2.21 -8.67 9.26
CA TYR A 63 0.93 -8.23 9.82
C TYR A 63 0.20 -7.26 8.87
N ILE A 64 0.91 -6.25 8.38
CA ILE A 64 0.35 -5.23 7.49
C ILE A 64 0.03 -5.81 6.11
N ASP A 65 0.87 -6.64 5.49
CA ASP A 65 0.56 -7.31 4.21
C ASP A 65 -0.74 -8.10 4.31
N LYS A 66 -0.93 -8.85 5.40
CA LYS A 66 -2.16 -9.61 5.66
C LYS A 66 -3.38 -8.70 5.81
N ARG A 67 -3.25 -7.60 6.56
CA ARG A 67 -4.34 -6.63 6.77
C ARG A 67 -4.75 -5.93 5.47
N LEU A 68 -3.78 -5.50 4.66
CA LEU A 68 -4.03 -4.89 3.35
C LEU A 68 -4.65 -5.89 2.37
N ARG A 69 -4.14 -7.13 2.32
CA ARG A 69 -4.73 -8.20 1.51
C ARG A 69 -6.20 -8.40 1.86
N GLY A 70 -6.52 -8.58 3.15
CA GLY A 70 -7.91 -8.74 3.61
C GLY A 70 -8.81 -7.55 3.23
N ARG A 71 -8.27 -6.33 3.27
CA ARG A 71 -9.00 -5.10 2.89
C ARG A 71 -9.26 -4.99 1.40
N PHE A 72 -8.29 -5.40 0.57
CA PHE A 72 -8.32 -5.17 -0.87
C PHE A 72 -8.79 -6.36 -1.70
N GLU A 73 -8.86 -7.57 -1.14
CA GLU A 73 -9.34 -8.77 -1.85
C GLU A 73 -10.71 -8.56 -2.50
N ARG A 74 -11.60 -7.78 -1.87
CA ARG A 74 -12.93 -7.44 -2.41
C ARG A 74 -12.92 -6.74 -3.77
N TYR A 75 -11.79 -6.16 -4.18
CA TYR A 75 -11.64 -5.48 -5.47
C TYR A 75 -11.00 -6.37 -6.54
N LYS A 76 -10.46 -7.53 -6.17
CA LYS A 76 -9.70 -8.40 -7.07
C LYS A 76 -10.48 -8.79 -8.33
N LYS A 77 -11.75 -9.19 -8.19
CA LYS A 77 -12.62 -9.54 -9.33
C LYS A 77 -12.83 -8.39 -10.31
N ARG A 78 -12.78 -7.14 -9.83
CA ARG A 78 -12.97 -5.94 -10.67
C ARG A 78 -11.72 -5.60 -11.47
N LEU A 79 -10.57 -6.09 -11.04
CA LEU A 79 -9.27 -5.87 -11.67
C LEU A 79 -8.79 -7.15 -12.37
N GLU A 80 -9.65 -8.17 -12.47
CA GLU A 80 -9.32 -9.43 -13.12
C GLU A 80 -9.13 -9.20 -14.61
N GLY A 81 -8.02 -9.72 -15.14
CA GLY A 81 -7.65 -9.54 -16.55
C GLY A 81 -6.88 -8.24 -16.85
N LEU A 82 -6.76 -7.32 -15.89
CA LEU A 82 -5.91 -6.14 -16.03
C LEU A 82 -4.47 -6.47 -15.63
N ASP A 83 -3.51 -6.05 -16.43
CA ASP A 83 -2.10 -6.10 -16.06
C ASP A 83 -1.65 -4.81 -15.34
N GLN A 84 -0.35 -4.71 -15.07
CA GLN A 84 0.19 -3.55 -14.38
C GLN A 84 0.06 -2.26 -15.20
N GLU A 85 0.26 -2.33 -16.51
CA GLU A 85 0.17 -1.17 -17.41
C GLU A 85 -1.27 -0.68 -17.47
N ASP A 86 -2.23 -1.60 -17.60
CA ASP A 86 -3.66 -1.30 -17.53
C ASP A 86 -4.03 -0.57 -16.22
N ILE A 87 -3.56 -1.07 -15.08
CA ILE A 87 -3.84 -0.45 -13.77
C ILE A 87 -3.17 0.92 -13.64
N CYS A 88 -1.96 1.10 -14.19
CA CYS A 88 -1.29 2.40 -14.22
C CYS A 88 -2.08 3.43 -15.04
N LEU A 89 -2.57 3.04 -16.21
CA LEU A 89 -3.42 3.89 -17.05
C LEU A 89 -4.72 4.29 -16.31
N LEU A 90 -5.30 3.39 -15.51
CA LEU A 90 -6.45 3.73 -14.66
C LEU A 90 -6.11 4.75 -13.57
N ILE A 91 -4.90 4.69 -13.00
CA ILE A 91 -4.44 5.67 -12.01
C ILE A 91 -4.25 7.05 -12.66
N GLU A 92 -3.65 7.09 -13.86
CA GLU A 92 -3.29 8.33 -14.57
C GLU A 92 -4.47 9.00 -15.25
N GLY A 93 -5.37 8.22 -15.85
CA GLY A 93 -6.50 8.74 -16.61
C GLY A 93 -7.48 9.52 -15.75
N GLY A 94 -7.39 9.45 -14.41
CA GLY A 94 -8.33 10.09 -13.48
C GLY A 94 -9.76 9.55 -13.60
N ASP A 95 -10.01 8.64 -14.55
CA ASP A 95 -11.19 7.83 -14.66
C ASP A 95 -11.21 6.92 -13.44
N LYS A 96 -11.89 7.44 -12.42
CA LYS A 96 -12.27 6.68 -11.24
C LYS A 96 -12.95 5.43 -11.77
N PHE A 97 -12.27 4.29 -11.75
CA PHE A 97 -12.94 3.01 -11.68
C PHE A 97 -13.80 3.13 -10.41
N LYS A 98 -15.07 3.56 -10.57
CA LYS A 98 -15.77 4.46 -9.62
C LYS A 98 -15.86 3.90 -8.19
N ASP A 99 -15.63 2.61 -8.07
CA ASP A 99 -15.79 1.85 -6.84
C ASP A 99 -14.50 1.16 -6.37
N VAL A 100 -13.33 1.45 -6.95
CA VAL A 100 -12.02 0.91 -6.53
C VAL A 100 -11.15 2.04 -5.99
N PRO A 101 -10.81 2.04 -4.68
CA PRO A 101 -9.95 3.07 -4.10
C PRO A 101 -8.56 3.09 -4.72
N LEU A 102 -7.95 4.28 -4.83
CA LEU A 102 -6.60 4.47 -5.35
C LEU A 102 -5.56 3.58 -4.62
N ALA A 103 -5.66 3.44 -3.30
CA ALA A 103 -4.78 2.56 -2.53
C ALA A 103 -4.83 1.09 -3.00
N ALA A 104 -6.01 0.61 -3.39
CA ALA A 104 -6.17 -0.74 -3.90
C ALA A 104 -5.55 -0.86 -5.30
N LEU A 105 -5.75 0.11 -6.19
CA LEU A 105 -5.09 0.14 -7.51
C LEU A 105 -3.57 0.07 -7.37
N ILE A 106 -2.98 0.93 -6.54
CA ILE A 106 -1.53 0.94 -6.27
C ILE A 106 -1.07 -0.40 -5.69
N TRP A 107 -1.84 -0.97 -4.75
CA TRP A 107 -1.55 -2.29 -4.17
C TRP A 107 -1.51 -3.40 -5.22
N PHE A 108 -2.50 -3.49 -6.11
CA PHE A 108 -2.53 -4.51 -7.16
C PHE A 108 -1.44 -4.29 -8.22
N ALA A 109 -1.16 -3.03 -8.60
CA ALA A 109 -0.08 -2.71 -9.54
C ALA A 109 1.29 -3.11 -8.98
N ALA A 110 1.58 -2.78 -7.73
CA ALA A 110 2.86 -3.09 -7.08
C ALA A 110 3.12 -4.60 -6.97
N ARG A 111 2.06 -5.39 -6.78
CA ARG A 111 2.11 -6.86 -6.63
C ARG A 111 2.25 -7.61 -7.95
N SER A 112 1.79 -6.98 -9.03
CA SER A 112 1.78 -7.56 -10.39
C SER A 112 3.08 -7.28 -11.16
N GLN A 113 4.05 -6.57 -10.57
CA GLN A 113 5.35 -6.32 -11.20
C GLN A 113 6.02 -7.63 -11.60
N LYS A 114 6.07 -7.86 -12.92
CA LYS A 114 7.00 -8.78 -13.57
C LYS A 114 8.37 -8.10 -13.57
N GLU A 115 9.43 -8.84 -13.28
CA GLU A 115 10.79 -8.36 -12.98
C GLU A 115 11.47 -7.52 -14.09
N GLU A 116 10.81 -7.24 -15.22
CA GLU A 116 11.39 -6.58 -16.40
C GLU A 116 10.95 -5.13 -16.65
N TYR A 117 9.93 -4.59 -15.98
CA TYR A 117 9.51 -3.18 -16.16
C TYR A 117 9.99 -2.29 -15.01
N SER A 118 11.12 -1.64 -15.25
CA SER A 118 11.83 -0.78 -14.31
C SER A 118 11.09 0.54 -14.02
N MET A 119 10.62 0.67 -12.77
CA MET A 119 10.79 1.77 -11.79
C MET A 119 10.59 3.27 -12.17
N LEU A 120 10.39 3.66 -13.43
CA LEU A 120 10.27 5.07 -13.81
C LEU A 120 8.83 5.63 -13.64
N PHE A 121 7.81 4.78 -13.67
CA PHE A 121 6.42 5.22 -13.83
C PHE A 121 5.77 5.73 -12.53
N ILE A 122 5.91 4.99 -11.42
CA ILE A 122 5.35 5.39 -10.11
C ILE A 122 6.06 6.65 -9.57
N LYS A 123 7.35 6.82 -9.85
CA LYS A 123 8.12 7.99 -9.43
C LYS A 123 7.76 9.26 -10.21
N LYS A 124 7.40 9.17 -11.50
CA LYS A 124 7.11 10.35 -12.32
C LYS A 124 5.72 10.95 -12.12
N ASN A 125 4.73 10.14 -11.75
CA ASN A 125 3.32 10.52 -11.90
C ASN A 125 2.54 10.59 -10.57
N ILE A 126 3.23 10.50 -9.42
CA ILE A 126 2.62 10.66 -8.09
C ILE A 126 3.39 11.74 -7.27
N GLU A 127 4.01 12.71 -7.95
CA GLU A 127 4.34 14.02 -7.38
C GLU A 127 3.17 14.97 -7.69
N LEU A 128 2.22 15.02 -6.76
CA LEU A 128 1.27 16.12 -6.57
C LEU A 128 1.46 16.65 -5.15
#